data_AF-A0A453FQ37-F1
#
_entry.id   AF-A0A453FQ37-F1
#
_cell.length_a   1.000
_cell.length_b   1.000
_cell.length_c   1.000
_cell.angle_alpha   90.00
_cell.angle_beta   90.00
_cell.angle_gamma   90.00
#
_symmetry.space_group_name_H-M   'P 1'
#
loop_
_entity.id
_entity.type
_entity.pdbx_description
1 polymer ?
#
loop_
_entity_poly.entity_id
_entity_poly.type
_entity_poly.pdbx_seq_one_letter_code
_entity_poly.pdbx_strand_id
1 'polypeptide(L)'
;MKSGDKKAMRGDSDQIIHLDYRDFGRWKVEKFARYVDNLLLARRNVDLHTFRLHWDPHVPLNCNDVRKWIRYAVNHKVKVLDVELCMYDKTNLPPGIFTCRSLEDLNLQWSGAPFRDYEHKGLVLPDIIKLPSLRKLTLRDVEVHELPLESFIARSPGLEDLHLIDSAVCLEHIKSKALRRLTIDGSMYGPDRMTISAPNLISFECTGFSLEDIVWRDQPSLESAHIDTCGRTFGGESRFTGVLVHAKKLALFGCDIKLSPRLEELTLMHKQLDEAEETEGMPTDGMTFQCPLLKSVTIQYSEGDDGIDKLVDVLVANGISSDKISVTSYEDIKKRAFAEEARAEEERPKKKRAKKNPDWEDDDSDEQSNPDDPSGDEYDPDDF
;
A
#
# COMPACT_ATOMS: atom_id res chain seq x y z
N MET A 1 38.86 -20.05 25.54
CA MET A 1 38.28 -19.74 24.21
C MET A 1 37.71 -21.03 23.64
N LYS A 2 36.46 -21.20 23.19
CA LYS A 2 35.18 -20.49 23.37
C LYS A 2 34.13 -21.59 23.15
N SER A 3 33.34 -21.90 24.19
CA SER A 3 32.17 -22.82 24.16
C SER A 3 30.85 -22.04 24.40
N GLY A 4 30.84 -20.76 24.03
CA GLY A 4 29.63 -19.96 23.86
C GLY A 4 29.63 -19.45 22.42
N ASP A 5 28.46 -19.11 21.90
CA ASP A 5 28.22 -18.57 20.55
C ASP A 5 27.68 -19.56 19.49
N LYS A 6 26.85 -20.56 19.88
CA LYS A 6 25.98 -21.29 18.92
C LYS A 6 24.49 -21.35 19.27
N LYS A 7 24.03 -20.63 20.30
CA LYS A 7 22.63 -20.70 20.77
C LYS A 7 21.77 -19.43 20.57
N ALA A 8 22.28 -18.40 19.90
CA ALA A 8 21.58 -17.10 19.81
C ALA A 8 21.15 -16.66 18.40
N MET A 9 21.36 -17.46 17.34
CA MET A 9 21.01 -17.05 15.96
C MET A 9 20.07 -18.02 15.21
N ARG A 10 19.55 -19.05 15.88
CA ARG A 10 18.63 -20.03 15.28
C ARG A 10 17.15 -19.81 15.65
N GLY A 11 16.86 -18.84 16.52
CA GLY A 11 15.52 -18.62 17.08
C GLY A 11 14.58 -17.82 16.18
N ASP A 12 15.07 -16.77 15.53
CA ASP A 12 14.20 -15.82 14.81
C ASP A 12 13.82 -16.30 13.40
N SER A 13 14.65 -17.09 12.72
CA SER A 13 14.37 -17.50 11.34
C SER A 13 13.19 -18.46 11.20
N ASP A 14 12.86 -19.19 12.26
CA ASP A 14 11.83 -20.23 12.24
C ASP A 14 10.44 -19.64 12.53
N GLN A 15 10.40 -18.48 13.21
CA GLN A 15 9.18 -17.71 13.50
C GLN A 15 8.72 -16.82 12.34
N ILE A 16 9.54 -16.70 11.29
CA ILE A 16 9.25 -15.90 10.10
C ILE A 16 9.04 -16.83 8.91
N ILE A 17 7.88 -16.69 8.28
CA ILE A 17 7.56 -17.32 7.00
C ILE A 17 7.35 -16.20 5.98
N HIS A 18 8.14 -16.23 4.91
CA HIS A 18 8.01 -15.33 3.77
C HIS A 18 7.89 -16.18 2.51
N LEU A 19 6.77 -16.01 1.82
CA LEU A 19 6.43 -16.73 0.60
C LEU A 19 6.11 -15.68 -0.45
N ASP A 20 7.07 -15.37 -1.31
CA ASP A 20 6.91 -14.42 -2.42
C ASP A 20 7.00 -15.19 -3.74
N TYR A 21 5.99 -15.07 -4.60
CA TYR A 21 5.94 -15.78 -5.87
C TYR A 21 7.18 -15.53 -6.73
N ARG A 22 7.86 -14.38 -6.61
CA ARG A 22 9.09 -14.06 -7.36
C ARG A 22 10.20 -15.08 -7.08
N ASP A 23 10.24 -15.62 -5.86
CA ASP A 23 11.15 -16.70 -5.48
C ASP A 23 10.76 -18.06 -6.08
N PHE A 24 9.50 -18.21 -6.50
CA PHE A 24 8.90 -19.46 -6.98
C PHE A 24 8.37 -19.36 -8.41
N GLY A 25 8.72 -18.34 -9.19
CA GLY A 25 8.05 -18.01 -10.47
C GLY A 25 8.09 -19.09 -11.57
N ARG A 26 8.88 -20.16 -11.39
CA ARG A 26 8.91 -21.34 -12.28
C ARG A 26 8.12 -22.54 -11.76
N TRP A 27 7.50 -22.42 -10.58
CA TRP A 27 6.79 -23.52 -9.94
C TRP A 27 5.33 -23.50 -10.36
N LYS A 28 4.82 -24.68 -10.70
CA LYS A 28 3.38 -24.89 -10.81
C LYS A 28 2.71 -24.66 -9.45
N VAL A 29 1.46 -24.20 -9.46
CA VAL A 29 0.66 -23.89 -8.26
C VAL A 29 0.65 -25.07 -7.28
N GLU A 30 0.49 -26.30 -7.76
CA GLU A 30 0.39 -27.51 -6.93
C GLU A 30 1.73 -27.83 -6.24
N LYS A 31 2.84 -27.56 -6.92
CA LYS A 31 4.18 -27.73 -6.36
C LYS A 31 4.42 -26.72 -5.24
N PHE A 32 4.02 -25.47 -5.45
CA PHE A 32 4.08 -24.43 -4.43
C PHE A 32 3.20 -24.80 -3.23
N ALA A 33 1.95 -25.18 -3.46
CA ALA A 33 1.01 -25.53 -2.40
C ALA A 33 1.54 -26.68 -1.51
N ARG A 34 2.05 -27.75 -2.13
CA ARG A 34 2.66 -28.88 -1.40
C ARG A 34 3.90 -28.47 -0.61
N TYR A 35 4.71 -27.56 -1.13
CA TYR A 35 5.86 -27.03 -0.40
C TYR A 35 5.42 -26.23 0.83
N VAL A 36 4.44 -25.34 0.67
CA VAL A 36 3.90 -24.57 1.80
C VAL A 36 3.34 -25.52 2.86
N ASP A 37 2.52 -26.50 2.47
CA ASP A 37 1.99 -27.50 3.40
C ASP A 37 3.09 -28.22 4.18
N ASN A 38 4.14 -28.68 3.49
CA ASN A 38 5.28 -29.33 4.15
C ASN A 38 6.05 -28.38 5.08
N LEU A 39 6.20 -27.12 4.70
CA LEU A 39 6.84 -26.08 5.52
C LEU A 39 6.06 -25.84 6.81
N LEU A 40 4.73 -25.71 6.72
CA LEU A 40 3.86 -25.51 7.88
C LEU A 40 3.85 -26.74 8.79
N LEU A 41 3.83 -27.95 8.22
CA LEU A 41 3.95 -29.19 8.99
C LEU A 41 5.27 -29.28 9.76
N ALA A 42 6.39 -28.89 9.13
CA ALA A 42 7.69 -28.86 9.77
C ALA A 42 7.77 -27.84 10.92
N ARG A 43 6.93 -26.80 10.90
CA ARG A 43 6.93 -25.70 11.88
C ARG A 43 5.76 -25.73 12.87
N ARG A 44 4.97 -26.81 12.91
CA ARG A 44 3.71 -26.97 13.68
C ARG A 44 3.73 -26.66 15.19
N ASN A 45 4.91 -26.47 15.78
CA ASN A 45 5.09 -26.23 17.22
C ASN A 45 5.76 -24.86 17.49
N VAL A 46 5.86 -24.00 16.49
CA VAL A 46 6.55 -22.71 16.57
C VAL A 46 5.52 -21.59 16.46
N ASP A 47 5.38 -20.79 17.51
CA ASP A 47 4.63 -19.53 17.44
C ASP A 47 5.30 -18.62 16.39
N LEU A 48 4.50 -18.06 15.49
CA LEU A 48 4.99 -17.23 14.41
C LEU A 48 5.05 -15.77 14.86
N HIS A 49 6.12 -15.10 14.46
CA HIS A 49 6.19 -13.65 14.51
C HIS A 49 5.56 -13.06 13.24
N THR A 50 5.97 -13.56 12.07
CA THR A 50 5.57 -13.00 10.77
C THR A 50 5.17 -14.11 9.81
N PHE A 51 4.05 -13.90 9.13
CA PHE A 51 3.61 -14.70 8.00
C PHE A 51 3.31 -13.77 6.83
N ARG A 52 4.07 -13.92 5.75
CA ARG A 52 3.88 -13.18 4.51
C ARG A 52 3.60 -14.13 3.35
N LEU A 53 2.51 -13.88 2.63
CA LEU A 53 2.12 -14.60 1.43
C LEU A 53 1.82 -13.61 0.33
N HIS A 54 2.75 -13.47 -0.61
CA HIS A 54 2.64 -12.61 -1.79
C HIS A 54 2.56 -13.50 -3.02
N TRP A 55 1.42 -13.48 -3.69
CA TRP A 55 1.12 -14.33 -4.82
C TRP A 55 0.47 -13.53 -5.95
N ASP A 56 1.30 -13.14 -6.93
CA ASP A 56 0.86 -12.43 -8.14
C ASP A 56 1.29 -13.10 -9.46
N PRO A 57 0.82 -14.32 -9.76
CA PRO A 57 0.82 -14.86 -11.11
C PRO A 57 -0.59 -14.80 -11.73
N HIS A 58 -0.65 -14.94 -13.06
CA HIS A 58 -1.91 -15.03 -13.83
C HIS A 58 -2.81 -16.24 -13.49
N VAL A 59 -2.44 -17.06 -12.49
CA VAL A 59 -3.21 -18.24 -12.03
C VAL A 59 -3.46 -18.14 -10.51
N PRO A 60 -4.72 -18.09 -10.06
CA PRO A 60 -5.04 -17.93 -8.65
C PRO A 60 -4.69 -19.19 -7.83
N LEU A 61 -4.38 -18.99 -6.55
CA LEU A 61 -4.23 -20.11 -5.60
C LEU A 61 -5.59 -20.72 -5.26
N ASN A 62 -5.58 -22.02 -4.91
CA ASN A 62 -6.76 -22.68 -4.39
C ASN A 62 -7.21 -22.01 -3.07
N CYS A 63 -8.50 -21.64 -2.99
CA CYS A 63 -9.05 -20.93 -1.83
C CYS A 63 -8.94 -21.73 -0.52
N ASN A 64 -9.07 -23.05 -0.57
CA ASN A 64 -8.97 -23.90 0.62
C ASN A 64 -7.55 -23.95 1.16
N ASP A 65 -6.55 -23.96 0.28
CA ASP A 65 -5.14 -23.95 0.66
C ASP A 65 -4.77 -22.63 1.33
N VAL A 66 -5.12 -21.49 0.71
CA VAL A 66 -4.92 -20.15 1.31
C VAL A 66 -5.60 -20.07 2.68
N ARG A 67 -6.87 -20.48 2.78
CA ARG A 67 -7.62 -20.50 4.04
C ARG A 67 -6.93 -21.36 5.09
N LYS A 68 -6.39 -22.51 4.72
CA LYS A 68 -5.64 -23.41 5.61
C LYS A 68 -4.34 -22.75 6.09
N TRP A 69 -3.57 -22.13 5.20
CA TRP A 69 -2.30 -21.50 5.53
C TRP A 69 -2.47 -20.27 6.43
N ILE A 70 -3.46 -19.42 6.16
CA ILE A 70 -3.74 -18.27 7.02
C ILE A 70 -4.28 -18.73 8.38
N ARG A 71 -5.16 -19.75 8.41
CA ARG A 71 -5.61 -20.35 9.69
C ARG A 71 -4.44 -20.90 10.51
N TYR A 72 -3.47 -21.52 9.86
CA TYR A 72 -2.25 -21.95 10.52
C TYR A 72 -1.54 -20.75 11.17
N ALA A 73 -1.35 -19.64 10.44
CA ALA A 73 -0.68 -18.46 10.98
C ALA A 73 -1.39 -17.88 12.22
N VAL A 74 -2.72 -17.73 12.14
CA VAL A 74 -3.55 -17.25 13.25
C VAL A 74 -3.45 -18.17 14.48
N ASN A 75 -3.50 -19.48 14.27
CA ASN A 75 -3.40 -20.46 15.37
C ASN A 75 -2.02 -20.46 16.05
N HIS A 76 -0.98 -20.01 15.35
CA HIS A 76 0.38 -19.86 15.87
C HIS A 76 0.68 -18.44 16.35
N LYS A 77 -0.37 -17.68 16.74
CA LYS A 77 -0.25 -16.35 17.36
C LYS A 77 0.60 -15.36 16.57
N VAL A 78 0.43 -15.36 15.24
CA VAL A 78 1.13 -14.42 14.36
C VAL A 78 0.94 -12.97 14.82
N LYS A 79 2.02 -12.18 14.73
CA LYS A 79 2.02 -10.74 15.03
C LYS A 79 1.90 -9.89 13.78
N VAL A 80 2.58 -10.28 12.70
CA VAL A 80 2.54 -9.61 11.39
C VAL A 80 1.97 -10.56 10.37
N LEU A 81 0.77 -10.27 9.86
CA LEU A 81 0.15 -11.00 8.77
C LEU A 81 0.07 -10.10 7.54
N ASP A 82 0.75 -10.50 6.48
CA ASP A 82 0.87 -9.76 5.23
C ASP A 82 0.44 -10.67 4.08
N VAL A 83 -0.70 -10.38 3.47
CA VAL A 83 -1.30 -11.21 2.43
C VAL A 83 -1.59 -10.34 1.23
N GLU A 84 -0.95 -10.69 0.11
CA GLU A 84 -1.16 -10.10 -1.19
C GLU A 84 -1.50 -11.21 -2.17
N LEU A 85 -2.74 -11.24 -2.66
CA LEU A 85 -3.16 -12.25 -3.64
C LEU A 85 -3.81 -11.58 -4.85
N CYS A 86 -3.38 -11.98 -6.03
CA CYS A 86 -3.99 -11.59 -7.29
C CYS A 86 -5.16 -12.51 -7.64
N MET A 87 -6.25 -11.96 -8.22
CA MET A 87 -7.41 -12.72 -8.72
C MET A 87 -8.10 -13.61 -7.65
N TYR A 88 -7.92 -13.31 -6.36
CA TYR A 88 -8.48 -14.09 -5.27
C TYR A 88 -9.87 -13.59 -4.86
N ASP A 89 -10.80 -14.51 -4.60
CA ASP A 89 -12.11 -14.17 -4.06
C ASP A 89 -11.97 -13.68 -2.61
N LYS A 90 -12.14 -12.36 -2.45
CA LYS A 90 -12.02 -11.60 -1.20
C LYS A 90 -12.91 -12.17 -0.09
N THR A 91 -14.04 -12.79 -0.42
CA THR A 91 -14.98 -13.33 0.58
C THR A 91 -14.47 -14.59 1.30
N ASN A 92 -13.40 -15.23 0.80
CA ASN A 92 -12.94 -16.51 1.32
C ASN A 92 -11.96 -16.44 2.50
N LEU A 93 -11.65 -15.23 2.98
CA LEU A 93 -10.78 -15.03 4.14
C LEU A 93 -11.27 -15.77 5.39
N PRO A 94 -10.40 -16.49 6.12
CA PRO A 94 -10.79 -17.12 7.36
C PRO A 94 -11.17 -16.08 8.44
N PRO A 95 -12.34 -16.20 9.10
CA PRO A 95 -12.79 -15.26 10.14
C PRO A 95 -11.84 -15.12 11.33
N GLY A 96 -10.98 -16.12 11.55
CA GLY A 96 -9.97 -16.11 12.61
C GLY A 96 -8.98 -14.95 12.51
N ILE A 97 -8.73 -14.42 11.31
CA ILE A 97 -7.86 -13.25 11.11
C ILE A 97 -8.36 -12.08 11.96
N PHE A 98 -9.66 -11.82 11.93
CA PHE A 98 -10.31 -10.67 12.58
C PHE A 98 -10.53 -10.85 14.09
N THR A 99 -10.10 -11.96 14.67
CA THR A 99 -10.22 -12.22 16.12
C THR A 99 -8.87 -12.57 16.78
N CYS A 100 -7.79 -12.48 16.00
CA CYS A 100 -6.44 -12.83 16.43
C CYS A 100 -5.89 -11.79 17.42
N ARG A 101 -5.75 -12.16 18.69
CA ARG A 101 -5.34 -11.22 19.76
C ARG A 101 -3.85 -10.86 19.73
N SER A 102 -3.02 -11.67 19.08
CA SER A 102 -1.57 -11.42 18.96
C SER A 102 -1.23 -10.50 17.79
N LEU A 103 -2.18 -10.25 16.89
CA LEU A 103 -1.94 -9.52 15.65
C LEU A 103 -1.70 -8.04 15.95
N GLU A 104 -0.54 -7.54 15.53
CA GLU A 104 -0.07 -6.17 15.69
C GLU A 104 -0.06 -5.42 14.35
N ASP A 105 0.19 -6.11 13.24
CA ASP A 105 0.22 -5.57 11.87
C ASP A 105 -0.57 -6.49 10.92
N LEU A 106 -1.59 -5.93 10.28
CA LEU A 106 -2.44 -6.61 9.31
C LEU A 106 -2.38 -5.86 7.98
N ASN A 107 -1.80 -6.51 6.97
CA ASN A 107 -1.79 -6.04 5.60
C ASN A 107 -2.56 -7.02 4.70
N LEU A 108 -3.64 -6.54 4.09
CA LEU A 108 -4.46 -7.28 3.14
C LEU A 108 -4.48 -6.50 1.82
N GLN A 109 -3.90 -7.10 0.79
CA GLN A 109 -3.81 -6.50 -0.54
C GLN A 109 -4.41 -7.45 -1.57
N TRP A 110 -5.30 -6.92 -2.38
CA TRP A 110 -5.83 -7.62 -3.53
C TRP A 110 -5.37 -6.88 -4.79
N SER A 111 -4.89 -7.61 -5.77
CA SER A 111 -4.51 -7.04 -7.06
C SER A 111 -5.32 -7.69 -8.17
N GLY A 112 -5.65 -6.89 -9.19
CA GLY A 112 -6.29 -7.36 -10.41
C GLY A 112 -7.56 -8.17 -10.15
N ALA A 113 -8.60 -7.55 -9.60
CA ALA A 113 -9.92 -8.17 -9.61
C ALA A 113 -10.23 -8.69 -11.03
N PRO A 114 -10.79 -9.91 -11.19
CA PRO A 114 -11.01 -10.49 -12.50
C PRO A 114 -11.76 -9.50 -13.39
N PHE A 115 -11.19 -9.21 -14.57
CA PHE A 115 -11.75 -8.32 -15.61
C PHE A 115 -13.23 -8.62 -15.80
N ARG A 116 -14.10 -7.87 -15.10
CA ARG A 116 -15.59 -7.85 -15.12
C ARG A 116 -16.21 -7.47 -13.77
N ASP A 117 -15.45 -7.31 -12.69
CA ASP A 117 -16.00 -6.81 -11.42
C ASP A 117 -16.19 -5.29 -11.42
N TYR A 118 -16.97 -4.77 -12.36
CA TYR A 118 -17.47 -3.39 -12.38
C TYR A 118 -18.40 -3.09 -11.18
N GLU A 119 -18.76 -4.11 -10.40
CA GLU A 119 -19.56 -3.98 -9.18
C GLU A 119 -18.69 -3.80 -7.93
N HIS A 120 -17.35 -3.86 -8.04
CA HIS A 120 -16.43 -3.79 -6.90
C HIS A 120 -16.96 -4.57 -5.69
N LYS A 121 -17.22 -5.89 -5.83
CA LYS A 121 -17.60 -6.72 -4.67
C LYS A 121 -16.38 -6.89 -3.76
N GLY A 122 -16.09 -5.85 -3.00
CA GLY A 122 -14.92 -5.76 -2.15
C GLY A 122 -14.97 -6.76 -1.00
N LEU A 123 -13.86 -6.84 -0.26
CA LEU A 123 -13.87 -7.58 1.00
C LEU A 123 -14.87 -6.92 1.96
N VAL A 124 -16.04 -7.54 2.13
CA VAL A 124 -16.96 -7.16 3.21
C VAL A 124 -16.36 -7.61 4.53
N LEU A 125 -15.87 -6.65 5.31
CA LEU A 125 -15.37 -6.88 6.65
C LEU A 125 -16.49 -7.47 7.54
N PRO A 126 -16.22 -8.51 8.34
CA PRO A 126 -17.25 -9.13 9.17
C PRO A 126 -17.72 -8.19 10.30
N ASP A 127 -18.97 -8.35 10.75
CA ASP A 127 -19.57 -7.51 11.81
C ASP A 127 -18.81 -7.55 13.15
N ILE A 128 -18.12 -8.66 13.42
CA ILE A 128 -17.42 -8.90 14.68
C ILE A 128 -15.91 -8.97 14.44
N ILE A 129 -15.26 -7.82 14.58
CA ILE A 129 -13.80 -7.71 14.57
C ILE A 129 -13.30 -7.44 15.99
N LYS A 130 -12.25 -8.13 16.43
CA LYS A 130 -11.66 -8.07 17.77
C LYS A 130 -10.14 -8.23 17.67
N LEU A 131 -9.45 -7.13 17.43
CA LEU A 131 -7.99 -7.09 17.28
C LEU A 131 -7.35 -6.14 18.31
N PRO A 132 -7.35 -6.51 19.60
CA PRO A 132 -6.99 -5.58 20.68
C PRO A 132 -5.53 -5.10 20.66
N SER A 133 -4.63 -5.85 20.01
CA SER A 133 -3.19 -5.54 19.94
C SER A 133 -2.79 -4.87 18.63
N LEU A 134 -3.74 -4.61 17.74
CA LEU A 134 -3.43 -4.11 16.41
C LEU A 134 -2.99 -2.66 16.47
N ARG A 135 -1.88 -2.38 15.79
CA ARG A 135 -1.23 -1.07 15.69
C ARG A 135 -1.20 -0.55 14.27
N LYS A 136 -1.19 -1.44 13.28
CA LYS A 136 -1.19 -1.10 11.86
C LYS A 136 -2.22 -1.92 11.08
N LEU A 137 -3.01 -1.22 10.26
CA LEU A 137 -3.93 -1.80 9.30
C LEU A 137 -3.63 -1.23 7.91
N THR A 138 -3.39 -2.09 6.95
CA THR A 138 -3.35 -1.76 5.52
C THR A 138 -4.38 -2.60 4.80
N LEU A 139 -5.28 -1.92 4.08
CA LEU A 139 -6.25 -2.51 3.17
C LEU A 139 -6.00 -1.92 1.79
N ARG A 140 -5.72 -2.76 0.79
CA ARG A 140 -5.58 -2.35 -0.61
C ARG A 140 -6.61 -3.06 -1.49
N ASP A 141 -7.26 -2.30 -2.37
CA ASP A 141 -8.30 -2.80 -3.28
C ASP A 141 -9.44 -3.50 -2.51
N VAL A 142 -9.98 -2.82 -1.50
CA VAL A 142 -11.08 -3.32 -0.66
C VAL A 142 -12.20 -2.29 -0.62
N GLU A 143 -13.45 -2.75 -0.60
CA GLU A 143 -14.59 -1.90 -0.26
C GLU A 143 -14.69 -1.78 1.26
N VAL A 144 -14.67 -0.55 1.76
CA VAL A 144 -14.67 -0.26 3.19
C VAL A 144 -15.89 0.58 3.53
N HIS A 145 -16.81 -0.02 4.29
CA HIS A 145 -17.95 0.68 4.86
C HIS A 145 -17.65 1.23 6.25
N GLU A 146 -18.38 2.28 6.65
CA GLU A 146 -18.22 2.97 7.93
C GLU A 146 -18.44 2.06 9.15
N LEU A 147 -19.55 1.34 9.22
CA LEU A 147 -19.90 0.54 10.42
C LEU A 147 -18.85 -0.55 10.75
N PRO A 148 -18.34 -1.36 9.79
CA PRO A 148 -17.27 -2.30 10.08
C PRO A 148 -15.96 -1.62 10.51
N LEU A 149 -15.59 -0.49 9.90
CA LEU A 149 -14.35 0.22 10.24
C LEU A 149 -14.45 0.88 11.62
N GLU A 150 -15.56 1.52 11.96
CA GLU A 150 -15.77 2.07 13.31
C GLU A 150 -15.68 0.99 14.38
N SER A 151 -16.31 -0.17 14.13
CA SER A 151 -16.23 -1.34 15.01
C SER A 151 -14.79 -1.81 15.18
N PHE A 152 -14.00 -1.78 14.11
CA PHE A 152 -12.58 -2.11 14.11
C PHE A 152 -11.75 -1.16 14.98
N ILE A 153 -11.88 0.16 14.74
CA ILE A 153 -11.15 1.21 15.46
C ILE A 153 -11.54 1.20 16.95
N ALA A 154 -12.83 1.08 17.25
CA ALA A 154 -13.32 1.05 18.63
C ALA A 154 -12.77 -0.12 19.45
N ARG A 155 -12.50 -1.26 18.80
CA ARG A 155 -11.99 -2.48 19.44
C ARG A 155 -10.48 -2.68 19.31
N SER A 156 -9.81 -1.76 18.63
CA SER A 156 -8.36 -1.74 18.42
C SER A 156 -7.81 -0.39 18.92
N PRO A 157 -7.86 -0.12 20.23
CA PRO A 157 -7.55 1.21 20.78
C PRO A 157 -6.08 1.62 20.60
N GLY A 158 -5.20 0.70 20.20
CA GLY A 158 -3.79 0.94 19.89
C GLY A 158 -3.50 1.18 18.41
N LEU A 159 -4.52 1.28 17.53
CA LEU A 159 -4.33 1.49 16.10
C LEU A 159 -3.71 2.87 15.83
N GLU A 160 -2.42 2.88 15.50
CA GLU A 160 -1.62 4.06 15.18
C GLU A 160 -1.62 4.36 13.68
N ASP A 161 -1.68 3.32 12.85
CA ASP A 161 -1.52 3.42 11.40
C ASP A 161 -2.71 2.82 10.66
N LEU A 162 -3.34 3.62 9.82
CA LEU A 162 -4.41 3.21 8.93
C LEU A 162 -4.08 3.60 7.50
N HIS A 163 -4.01 2.60 6.62
CA HIS A 163 -3.77 2.79 5.20
C HIS A 163 -4.92 2.16 4.41
N LEU A 164 -5.68 2.99 3.70
CA LEU A 164 -6.75 2.59 2.79
C LEU A 164 -6.28 2.96 1.38
N ILE A 165 -5.85 1.98 0.61
CA ILE A 165 -5.18 2.20 -0.68
C ILE A 165 -6.03 1.62 -1.80
N ASP A 166 -6.19 2.31 -2.93
CA ASP A 166 -7.04 1.88 -4.06
C ASP A 166 -8.42 1.35 -3.62
N SER A 167 -8.97 1.90 -2.53
CA SER A 167 -10.12 1.32 -1.84
C SER A 167 -11.39 2.10 -2.18
N ALA A 168 -12.52 1.40 -2.33
CA ALA A 168 -13.82 2.05 -2.42
C ALA A 168 -14.25 2.44 -1.00
N VAL A 169 -14.12 3.73 -0.68
CA VAL A 169 -14.29 4.26 0.67
C VAL A 169 -15.67 4.89 0.81
N CYS A 170 -16.62 4.16 1.41
CA CYS A 170 -17.92 4.71 1.83
C CYS A 170 -17.85 5.14 3.30
N LEU A 171 -16.97 6.10 3.60
CA LEU A 171 -16.76 6.60 4.96
C LEU A 171 -17.21 8.05 5.09
N GLU A 172 -18.21 8.29 5.92
CA GLU A 172 -18.59 9.65 6.30
C GLU A 172 -17.71 10.18 7.44
N HIS A 173 -17.28 9.31 8.38
CA HIS A 173 -16.50 9.74 9.54
C HIS A 173 -15.38 8.75 9.93
N ILE A 174 -14.13 9.25 9.98
CA ILE A 174 -13.02 8.57 10.64
C ILE A 174 -12.79 9.21 12.01
N LYS A 175 -13.00 8.44 13.08
CA LYS A 175 -12.84 8.89 14.47
C LYS A 175 -11.87 8.02 15.24
N SER A 176 -10.71 8.57 15.59
CA SER A 176 -9.73 7.87 16.42
C SER A 176 -8.87 8.83 17.23
N LYS A 177 -8.68 8.54 18.52
CA LYS A 177 -7.73 9.29 19.37
C LYS A 177 -6.31 8.72 19.34
N ALA A 178 -6.13 7.49 18.85
CA ALA A 178 -4.84 6.80 18.83
C ALA A 178 -4.11 6.96 17.49
N LEU A 179 -4.85 7.29 16.42
CA LEU A 179 -4.31 7.35 15.08
C LEU A 179 -3.25 8.44 14.95
N ARG A 180 -2.11 8.05 14.39
CA ARG A 180 -0.92 8.87 14.15
C ARG A 180 -0.64 9.02 12.66
N ARG A 181 -0.86 7.97 11.86
CA ARG A 181 -0.67 7.98 10.41
C ARG A 181 -1.94 7.53 9.71
N LEU A 182 -2.34 8.30 8.70
CA LEU A 182 -3.50 8.03 7.89
C LEU A 182 -3.12 8.21 6.41
N THR A 183 -3.25 7.14 5.64
CA THR A 183 -3.17 7.16 4.18
C THR A 183 -4.54 6.83 3.61
N ILE A 184 -5.02 7.68 2.72
CA ILE A 184 -6.27 7.48 2.00
C ILE A 184 -5.98 7.72 0.52
N ASP A 185 -6.16 6.67 -0.30
CA ASP A 185 -5.98 6.71 -1.74
C ASP A 185 -7.31 6.43 -2.44
N GLY A 186 -7.69 7.33 -3.35
CA GLY A 186 -9.01 7.43 -3.95
C GLY A 186 -9.26 6.45 -5.07
N SER A 187 -10.40 5.76 -4.95
CA SER A 187 -11.16 5.22 -6.08
C SER A 187 -11.97 6.33 -6.77
N MET A 188 -12.30 6.15 -8.05
CA MET A 188 -13.04 7.10 -8.92
C MET A 188 -14.43 7.55 -8.40
N TYR A 189 -14.90 7.00 -7.27
CA TYR A 189 -16.21 7.25 -6.66
C TYR A 189 -16.09 7.48 -5.15
N GLY A 190 -15.35 8.52 -4.74
CA GLY A 190 -15.21 8.92 -3.33
C GLY A 190 -16.53 9.36 -2.68
N PRO A 191 -16.62 9.43 -1.34
CA PRO A 191 -17.80 9.94 -0.66
C PRO A 191 -17.92 11.44 -0.91
N ASP A 192 -19.15 11.93 -1.05
CA ASP A 192 -19.44 13.35 -1.27
C ASP A 192 -18.76 14.25 -0.21
N ARG A 193 -18.65 13.77 1.04
CA ARG A 193 -17.89 14.43 2.13
C ARG A 193 -17.41 13.41 3.17
N MET A 194 -16.15 13.51 3.58
CA MET A 194 -15.52 12.72 4.64
C MET A 194 -15.05 13.61 5.79
N THR A 195 -15.46 13.28 7.01
CA THR A 195 -15.02 13.95 8.23
C THR A 195 -13.88 13.18 8.91
N ILE A 196 -12.84 13.88 9.37
CA ILE A 196 -11.73 13.29 10.14
C ILE A 196 -11.69 13.91 11.56
N SER A 197 -11.72 13.06 12.57
CA SER A 197 -11.56 13.39 14.00
C SER A 197 -10.41 12.58 14.59
N ALA A 198 -9.20 13.03 14.30
CA ALA A 198 -7.95 12.42 14.73
C ALA A 198 -6.96 13.47 15.27
N PRO A 199 -7.12 13.93 16.53
CA PRO A 199 -6.35 15.05 17.07
C PRO A 199 -4.84 14.77 17.19
N ASN A 200 -4.45 13.50 17.32
CA ASN A 200 -3.06 13.07 17.46
C ASN A 200 -2.41 12.65 16.12
N LEU A 201 -3.06 12.96 14.99
CA LEU A 201 -2.52 12.65 13.67
C LEU A 201 -1.28 13.49 13.39
N ILE A 202 -0.19 12.82 13.02
CA ILE A 202 1.12 13.43 12.71
C ILE A 202 1.47 13.34 11.22
N SER A 203 0.95 12.33 10.52
CA SER A 203 1.19 12.14 9.08
C SER A 203 -0.13 11.89 8.38
N PHE A 204 -0.34 12.62 7.29
CA PHE A 204 -1.51 12.46 6.44
C PHE A 204 -1.09 12.32 4.98
N GLU A 205 -1.60 11.30 4.31
CA GLU A 205 -1.39 11.07 2.89
C GLU A 205 -2.77 10.93 2.23
N CYS A 206 -2.98 11.73 1.19
CA CYS A 206 -4.25 11.81 0.49
C CYS A 206 -3.99 11.87 -1.01
N THR A 207 -4.38 10.83 -1.71
CA THR A 207 -4.23 10.73 -3.16
C THR A 207 -5.60 10.48 -3.80
N GLY A 208 -5.89 11.06 -4.96
CA GLY A 208 -7.14 10.78 -5.69
C GLY A 208 -8.45 11.39 -5.13
N PHE A 209 -8.43 12.11 -4.01
CA PHE A 209 -9.61 12.77 -3.43
C PHE A 209 -9.59 14.29 -3.62
N SER A 210 -10.76 14.92 -3.74
CA SER A 210 -10.87 16.39 -3.63
C SER A 210 -10.72 16.81 -2.17
N LEU A 211 -9.89 17.81 -1.92
CA LEU A 211 -9.65 18.35 -0.57
C LEU A 211 -10.88 19.06 0.01
N GLU A 212 -11.79 19.52 -0.84
CA GLU A 212 -13.04 20.19 -0.43
C GLU A 212 -14.00 19.23 0.28
N ASP A 213 -13.88 17.95 -0.04
CA ASP A 213 -14.72 16.89 0.51
C ASP A 213 -14.19 16.42 1.88
N ILE A 214 -12.95 16.78 2.25
CA ILE A 214 -12.34 16.40 3.53
C ILE A 214 -12.51 17.50 4.57
N VAL A 215 -13.29 17.20 5.62
CA VAL A 215 -13.56 18.10 6.73
C VAL A 215 -12.85 17.64 8.00
N TRP A 216 -12.01 18.50 8.55
CA TRP A 216 -11.36 18.26 9.85
C TRP A 216 -12.22 18.81 10.99
N ARG A 217 -12.57 17.94 11.95
CA ARG A 217 -13.32 18.35 13.15
C ARG A 217 -12.39 18.79 14.29
N ASP A 218 -11.28 18.08 14.46
CA ASP A 218 -10.24 18.39 15.42
C ASP A 218 -9.04 19.00 14.69
N GLN A 219 -8.25 19.84 15.36
CA GLN A 219 -6.98 20.32 14.83
C GLN A 219 -5.91 19.25 15.05
N PRO A 220 -5.39 18.59 13.99
CA PRO A 220 -4.38 17.56 14.15
C PRO A 220 -3.01 18.18 14.45
N SER A 221 -2.11 17.39 15.05
CA SER A 221 -0.72 17.76 15.31
C SER A 221 0.18 17.39 14.13
N LEU A 222 -0.21 17.79 12.92
CA LEU A 222 0.40 17.31 11.69
C LEU A 222 1.86 17.77 11.55
N GLU A 223 2.77 16.83 11.36
CA GLU A 223 4.20 17.07 11.09
C GLU A 223 4.51 16.90 9.60
N SER A 224 3.86 15.94 8.94
CA SER A 224 4.02 15.66 7.51
C SER A 224 2.69 15.50 6.79
N ALA A 225 2.62 16.02 5.57
CA ALA A 225 1.48 15.80 4.68
C ALA A 225 1.94 15.51 3.25
N HIS A 226 1.32 14.53 2.61
CA HIS A 226 1.49 14.21 1.19
C HIS A 226 0.13 14.26 0.51
N ILE A 227 -0.01 15.08 -0.51
CA ILE A 227 -1.27 15.35 -1.17
C ILE A 227 -1.08 15.27 -2.68
N ASP A 228 -1.75 14.31 -3.31
CA ASP A 228 -1.79 14.12 -4.75
C ASP A 228 -3.25 14.10 -5.24
N THR A 229 -3.84 15.26 -5.45
CA THR A 229 -5.26 15.36 -5.83
C THR A 229 -5.45 15.51 -7.33
N CYS A 230 -6.30 14.66 -7.92
CA CYS A 230 -6.76 14.82 -9.30
C CYS A 230 -7.97 15.76 -9.31
N GLY A 231 -7.92 16.86 -10.07
CA GLY A 231 -9.09 17.71 -10.31
C GLY A 231 -8.81 19.21 -10.27
N ARG A 232 -9.79 20.01 -10.71
CA ARG A 232 -9.72 21.48 -10.74
C ARG A 232 -9.49 22.03 -9.35
N THR A 233 -8.28 22.51 -9.09
CA THR A 233 -7.97 23.23 -7.86
C THR A 233 -8.41 24.69 -7.97
N PHE A 234 -9.30 25.08 -7.06
CA PHE A 234 -9.59 26.42 -6.55
C PHE A 234 -10.56 27.35 -7.29
N GLY A 235 -11.75 27.43 -6.71
CA GLY A 235 -12.42 28.69 -6.41
C GLY A 235 -12.65 28.88 -4.91
N GLY A 236 -11.68 29.44 -4.18
CA GLY A 236 -11.93 30.12 -2.89
C GLY A 236 -12.07 29.26 -1.60
N GLU A 237 -11.31 29.64 -0.57
CA GLU A 237 -11.56 29.35 0.86
C GLU A 237 -11.80 27.88 1.30
N SER A 238 -10.85 26.97 1.05
CA SER A 238 -10.89 25.67 1.72
C SER A 238 -10.28 25.74 3.14
N ARG A 239 -11.06 25.34 4.16
CA ARG A 239 -10.61 25.15 5.56
C ARG A 239 -9.45 24.15 5.70
N PHE A 240 -9.20 23.38 4.65
CA PHE A 240 -8.09 22.42 4.54
C PHE A 240 -6.72 23.09 4.66
N THR A 241 -6.59 24.32 4.13
CA THR A 241 -5.36 25.13 4.26
C THR A 241 -4.95 25.33 5.72
N GLY A 242 -5.90 25.54 6.64
CA GLY A 242 -5.62 25.77 8.06
C GLY A 242 -4.96 24.58 8.77
N VAL A 243 -5.22 23.36 8.32
CA VAL A 243 -4.65 22.14 8.91
C VAL A 243 -3.21 21.93 8.47
N LEU A 244 -2.92 22.23 7.19
CA LEU A 244 -1.57 22.08 6.62
C LEU A 244 -0.58 23.13 7.10
N VAL A 245 -1.05 24.31 7.52
CA VAL A 245 -0.24 25.44 8.02
C VAL A 245 0.76 25.03 9.12
N HIS A 246 0.47 23.94 9.85
CA HIS A 246 1.32 23.45 10.93
C HIS A 246 2.33 22.37 10.54
N ALA A 247 2.21 21.81 9.33
CA ALA A 247 3.12 20.78 8.85
C ALA A 247 4.54 21.32 8.65
N LYS A 248 5.53 20.49 9.00
CA LYS A 248 6.96 20.76 8.75
C LYS A 248 7.38 20.26 7.38
N LYS A 249 6.76 19.17 6.92
CA LYS A 249 7.03 18.57 5.61
C LYS A 249 5.74 18.53 4.81
N LEU A 250 5.77 19.07 3.60
CA LEU A 250 4.61 19.10 2.73
C LEU A 250 5.02 18.64 1.33
N ALA A 251 4.32 17.65 0.79
CA ALA A 251 4.43 17.24 -0.60
C ALA A 251 3.09 17.47 -1.28
N LEU A 252 3.08 18.27 -2.36
CA LEU A 252 1.87 18.62 -3.09
C LEU A 252 2.01 18.34 -4.59
N PHE A 253 0.91 17.85 -5.17
CA PHE A 253 0.66 17.84 -6.60
C PHE A 253 -0.35 18.95 -6.96
N GLY A 254 -0.01 19.83 -7.90
CA GLY A 254 -0.96 20.78 -8.51
C GLY A 254 -1.67 21.80 -7.60
N CYS A 255 -1.19 22.08 -6.39
CA CYS A 255 -1.91 22.93 -5.43
C CYS A 255 -1.25 24.30 -5.15
N ASP A 256 -2.07 25.33 -4.95
CA ASP A 256 -1.67 26.66 -4.49
C ASP A 256 -1.33 26.67 -2.98
N ILE A 257 -0.06 26.92 -2.62
CA ILE A 257 0.31 27.19 -1.22
C ILE A 257 0.39 28.69 -1.01
N LYS A 258 -0.43 29.21 -0.10
CA LYS A 258 -0.39 30.64 0.27
C LYS A 258 0.44 30.90 1.53
N LEU A 259 0.34 30.07 2.58
CA LEU A 259 0.99 30.34 3.89
C LEU A 259 1.29 29.04 4.65
N SER A 260 2.54 28.83 5.10
CA SER A 260 2.91 27.74 6.03
C SER A 260 4.13 28.14 6.87
N PRO A 261 3.93 28.80 8.03
CA PRO A 261 5.00 29.42 8.82
C PRO A 261 5.95 28.41 9.47
N ARG A 262 5.56 27.13 9.57
CA ARG A 262 6.36 26.04 10.14
C ARG A 262 7.03 25.14 9.10
N LEU A 263 6.82 25.41 7.82
CA LEU A 263 7.29 24.55 6.74
C LEU A 263 8.82 24.57 6.67
N GLU A 264 9.44 23.40 6.80
CA GLU A 264 10.88 23.18 6.72
C GLU A 264 11.27 22.55 5.38
N GLU A 265 10.45 21.64 4.87
CA GLU A 265 10.68 20.90 3.62
C GLU A 265 9.43 20.93 2.74
N LEU A 266 9.58 21.35 1.48
CA LEU A 266 8.50 21.37 0.49
C LEU A 266 8.87 20.48 -0.70
N THR A 267 7.98 19.58 -1.10
CA THR A 267 8.08 18.85 -2.37
C THR A 267 6.94 19.26 -3.28
N LEU A 268 7.26 19.73 -4.47
CA LEU A 268 6.31 20.06 -5.52
C LEU A 268 6.42 19.01 -6.61
N MET A 269 5.32 18.34 -6.91
CA MET A 269 5.23 17.30 -7.92
C MET A 269 4.45 17.86 -9.11
N HIS A 270 5.04 17.82 -10.30
CA HIS A 270 4.44 18.31 -11.55
C HIS A 270 4.42 17.18 -12.58
N LYS A 271 3.31 16.99 -13.32
CA LYS A 271 3.25 16.11 -14.50
C LYS A 271 3.00 16.96 -15.74
N GLN A 272 3.45 16.44 -16.87
CA GLN A 272 3.02 16.89 -18.19
C GLN A 272 1.50 16.69 -18.30
N LEU A 273 0.76 17.80 -18.51
CA LEU A 273 -0.64 17.76 -18.89
C LEU A 273 -0.72 17.22 -20.32
N ASP A 274 -1.58 16.23 -20.58
CA ASP A 274 -1.89 15.84 -21.95
C ASP A 274 -2.52 17.05 -22.67
N GLU A 275 -2.08 17.31 -23.91
CA GLU A 275 -2.31 18.52 -24.72
C GLU A 275 -3.80 18.87 -25.03
N ALA A 276 -4.77 18.19 -24.40
CA ALA A 276 -6.19 18.36 -24.68
C ALA A 276 -6.97 19.17 -23.63
N GLU A 277 -6.39 19.51 -22.48
CA GLU A 277 -7.01 20.42 -21.52
C GLU A 277 -6.11 21.64 -21.31
N GLU A 278 -6.32 22.70 -22.11
CA GLU A 278 -5.87 24.05 -21.78
C GLU A 278 -6.61 24.53 -20.51
N THR A 279 -6.25 24.00 -19.35
CA THR A 279 -6.53 24.65 -18.08
C THR A 279 -5.44 25.69 -17.84
N GLU A 280 -5.87 26.93 -17.68
CA GLU A 280 -5.08 28.10 -17.33
C GLU A 280 -3.83 27.72 -16.52
N GLY A 281 -2.66 28.10 -17.03
CA GLY A 281 -1.40 27.89 -16.31
C GLY A 281 -1.51 28.40 -14.87
N MET A 282 -0.82 27.71 -13.95
CA MET A 282 -0.79 28.00 -12.51
C MET A 282 -0.93 29.50 -12.23
N PRO A 283 -1.89 29.94 -11.38
CA PRO A 283 -2.15 31.35 -11.17
C PRO A 283 -0.91 32.03 -10.56
N THR A 284 -0.19 32.75 -11.41
CA THR A 284 1.07 33.44 -11.07
C THR A 284 0.82 34.79 -10.40
N ASP A 285 -0.40 35.32 -10.47
CA ASP A 285 -0.74 36.63 -9.92
C ASP A 285 -1.17 36.53 -8.44
N GLY A 286 -0.32 37.06 -7.55
CA GLY A 286 -0.66 37.31 -6.15
C GLY A 286 -0.15 36.27 -5.14
N MET A 287 0.70 35.33 -5.55
CA MET A 287 1.39 34.42 -4.63
C MET A 287 2.24 35.24 -3.65
N THR A 288 2.02 35.05 -2.35
CA THR A 288 2.84 35.63 -1.28
C THR A 288 3.40 34.48 -0.43
N PHE A 289 4.48 33.87 -0.90
CA PHE A 289 5.08 32.72 -0.23
C PHE A 289 5.83 33.15 1.04
N GLN A 290 5.18 33.06 2.21
CA GLN A 290 5.82 33.36 3.51
C GLN A 290 6.14 32.07 4.28
N CYS A 291 7.29 31.46 3.97
CA CYS A 291 7.79 30.26 4.64
C CYS A 291 9.18 30.54 5.28
N PRO A 292 9.26 31.20 6.44
CA PRO A 292 10.52 31.69 7.01
C PRO A 292 11.47 30.58 7.47
N LEU A 293 10.95 29.38 7.75
CA LEU A 293 11.73 28.22 8.22
C LEU A 293 12.13 27.26 7.09
N LEU A 294 11.84 27.60 5.83
CA LEU A 294 12.06 26.71 4.70
C LEU A 294 13.56 26.44 4.49
N LYS A 295 13.93 25.17 4.58
CA LYS A 295 15.31 24.68 4.44
C LYS A 295 15.57 24.16 3.03
N SER A 296 14.61 23.45 2.45
CA SER A 296 14.73 22.85 1.11
C SER A 296 13.40 22.80 0.37
N VAL A 297 13.47 22.94 -0.95
CA VAL A 297 12.37 22.72 -1.90
C VAL A 297 12.82 21.70 -2.92
N THR A 298 12.06 20.62 -3.07
CA THR A 298 12.30 19.61 -4.10
C THR A 298 11.21 19.68 -5.16
N ILE A 299 11.60 19.83 -6.42
CA ILE A 299 10.68 19.81 -7.56
C ILE A 299 10.87 18.47 -8.27
N GLN A 300 9.80 17.68 -8.36
CA GLN A 300 9.76 16.41 -9.06
C GLN A 300 8.94 16.55 -10.34
N TYR A 301 9.50 16.14 -11.48
CA TYR A 301 8.93 16.41 -12.80
C TYR A 301 9.13 15.27 -13.80
N SER A 302 8.33 15.26 -14.88
CA SER A 302 8.48 14.35 -16.01
C SER A 302 9.41 14.94 -17.08
N GLU A 303 10.30 14.13 -17.67
CA GLU A 303 11.17 14.61 -18.75
C GLU A 303 10.34 15.17 -19.93
N GLY A 304 10.67 16.38 -20.40
CA GLY A 304 9.94 17.07 -21.49
C GLY A 304 9.02 18.20 -21.06
N ASP A 305 8.91 18.44 -19.75
CA ASP A 305 8.11 19.52 -19.16
C ASP A 305 8.81 20.90 -19.27
N ASP A 306 8.16 21.85 -19.94
CA ASP A 306 8.62 23.23 -20.15
C ASP A 306 8.16 24.21 -19.06
N GLY A 307 7.35 23.75 -18.09
CA GLY A 307 6.83 24.52 -16.97
C GLY A 307 7.79 24.66 -15.79
N ILE A 308 8.87 23.87 -15.76
CA ILE A 308 9.82 23.80 -14.63
C ILE A 308 10.50 25.15 -14.40
N ASP A 309 11.03 25.76 -15.46
CA ASP A 309 11.77 27.02 -15.35
C ASP A 309 10.86 28.14 -14.82
N LYS A 310 9.60 28.17 -15.28
CA LYS A 310 8.59 29.11 -14.77
C LYS A 310 8.31 28.90 -13.28
N LEU A 311 8.21 27.65 -12.83
CA LEU A 311 7.97 27.31 -11.42
C LEU A 311 9.17 27.74 -10.55
N VAL A 312 10.39 27.48 -11.01
CA VAL A 312 11.62 27.92 -10.32
C VAL A 312 11.67 29.45 -10.24
N ASP A 313 11.38 30.16 -11.33
CA ASP A 313 11.37 31.62 -11.38
C ASP A 313 10.35 32.22 -10.41
N VAL A 314 9.14 31.63 -10.33
CA VAL A 314 8.11 32.04 -9.37
C VAL A 314 8.58 31.85 -7.93
N LEU A 315 9.20 30.72 -7.59
CA LEU A 315 9.72 30.46 -6.24
C LEU A 315 10.83 31.46 -5.86
N VAL A 316 11.73 31.75 -6.79
CA VAL A 316 12.80 32.75 -6.60
C VAL A 316 12.24 34.15 -6.46
N ALA A 317 11.26 34.53 -7.29
CA ALA A 317 10.56 35.83 -7.19
C ALA A 317 9.83 36.00 -5.84
N ASN A 318 9.40 34.89 -5.23
CA ASN A 318 8.82 34.86 -3.89
C ASN A 318 9.85 34.84 -2.75
N GLY A 319 11.14 35.00 -3.04
CA GLY A 319 12.20 35.14 -2.04
C GLY A 319 12.81 33.82 -1.56
N ILE A 320 12.57 32.70 -2.25
CA ILE A 320 13.25 31.43 -1.99
C ILE A 320 14.61 31.44 -2.67
N SER A 321 15.66 31.21 -1.89
CA SER A 321 17.02 31.17 -2.42
C SER A 321 17.24 29.94 -3.29
N SER A 322 17.87 30.12 -4.46
CA SER A 322 18.03 29.06 -5.46
C SER A 322 18.88 27.87 -4.99
N ASP A 323 19.78 28.06 -4.03
CA ASP A 323 20.57 26.99 -3.39
C ASP A 323 19.71 26.01 -2.58
N LYS A 324 18.51 26.41 -2.17
CA LYS A 324 17.55 25.54 -1.45
C LYS A 324 16.69 24.71 -2.40
N ILE A 325 16.72 25.00 -3.70
CA ILE A 325 15.86 24.37 -4.70
C ILE A 325 16.62 23.21 -5.37
N SER A 326 16.10 22.01 -5.24
CA SER A 326 16.61 20.82 -5.92
C SER A 326 15.56 20.33 -6.93
N VAL A 327 15.94 20.20 -8.20
CA VAL A 327 15.05 19.66 -9.25
C VAL A 327 15.47 18.22 -9.54
N THR A 328 14.52 17.29 -9.65
CA THR A 328 14.79 15.86 -9.90
C THR A 328 13.72 15.27 -10.82
N SER A 329 14.11 14.52 -11.84
CA SER A 329 13.15 13.86 -12.73
C SER A 329 12.58 12.59 -12.10
N TYR A 330 11.33 12.23 -12.42
CA TYR A 330 10.75 10.95 -11.99
C TYR A 330 11.55 9.75 -12.50
N GLU A 331 12.15 9.86 -13.68
CA GLU A 331 12.97 8.79 -14.24
C GLU A 331 14.26 8.57 -13.44
N ASP A 332 14.85 9.64 -12.90
CA ASP A 332 15.99 9.53 -11.99
C ASP A 332 15.59 8.96 -10.63
N ILE A 333 14.40 9.32 -10.12
CA ILE A 333 13.85 8.74 -8.88
C ILE A 333 13.65 7.23 -9.05
N LYS A 334 13.00 6.80 -10.15
CA LYS A 334 12.79 5.38 -10.46
C LYS A 334 14.13 4.64 -10.57
N LYS A 335 15.09 5.17 -11.31
CA LYS A 335 16.43 4.56 -11.45
C LYS A 335 17.13 4.39 -10.11
N ARG A 336 17.05 5.38 -9.20
CA ARG A 336 17.61 5.30 -7.85
C ARG A 336 16.91 4.23 -7.01
N ALA A 337 15.58 4.18 -7.04
CA ALA A 337 14.80 3.19 -6.31
C ALA A 337 15.16 1.75 -6.76
N PHE A 338 15.24 1.50 -8.06
CA PHE A 338 15.69 0.21 -8.61
C PHE A 338 17.12 -0.15 -8.18
N ALA A 339 18.03 0.84 -8.15
CA ALA A 339 19.40 0.61 -7.73
C ALA A 339 19.53 0.31 -6.22
N GLU A 340 18.72 0.95 -5.38
CA GLU A 340 18.65 0.67 -3.95
C GLU A 340 18.04 -0.70 -3.66
N GLU A 341 16.97 -1.08 -4.36
CA GLU A 341 16.37 -2.41 -4.25
C GLU A 341 17.36 -3.50 -4.68
N ALA A 342 18.09 -3.29 -5.79
CA ALA A 342 19.14 -4.21 -6.23
C ALA A 342 20.27 -4.37 -5.19
N ARG A 343 20.69 -3.28 -4.54
CA ARG A 343 21.70 -3.32 -3.46
C ARG A 343 21.18 -4.03 -2.21
N ALA A 344 19.94 -3.75 -1.81
CA ALA A 344 19.31 -4.43 -0.68
C ALA A 344 19.16 -5.94 -0.94
N GLU A 345 18.88 -6.33 -2.17
CA GLU A 345 18.81 -7.73 -2.60
C GLU A 345 20.20 -8.40 -2.61
N GLU A 346 21.26 -7.66 -2.96
CA GLU A 346 22.64 -8.16 -2.88
C GLU A 346 23.15 -8.31 -1.44
N GLU A 347 22.73 -7.43 -0.53
CA GLU A 347 23.06 -7.48 0.90
C GLU A 347 22.23 -8.52 1.67
N ARG A 348 21.17 -9.09 1.06
CA ARG A 348 20.48 -10.24 1.65
C ARG A 348 21.46 -11.40 1.78
N PRO A 349 21.60 -12.01 2.98
CA PRO A 349 22.53 -13.10 3.17
C PRO A 349 22.14 -14.27 2.27
N LYS A 350 22.91 -14.48 1.19
CA LYS A 350 22.79 -15.65 0.32
C LYS A 350 22.92 -16.88 1.19
N LYS A 351 21.79 -17.54 1.49
CA LYS A 351 21.82 -18.85 2.15
C LYS A 351 22.69 -19.75 1.28
N LYS A 352 23.81 -20.23 1.85
CA LYS A 352 24.66 -21.23 1.20
C LYS A 352 23.75 -22.37 0.76
N ARG A 353 23.69 -22.62 -0.56
CA ARG A 353 23.09 -23.84 -1.12
C ARG A 353 23.63 -25.01 -0.31
N ALA A 354 22.78 -25.64 0.48
CA ALA A 354 23.08 -26.97 0.98
C ALA A 354 23.34 -27.83 -0.26
N LYS A 355 24.46 -28.55 -0.26
CA LYS A 355 24.80 -29.52 -1.30
C LYS A 355 23.56 -30.36 -1.59
N LYS A 356 23.21 -30.49 -2.88
CA LYS A 356 22.25 -31.48 -3.37
C LYS A 356 22.57 -32.82 -2.68
N ASN A 357 21.59 -33.38 -1.96
CA ASN A 357 21.57 -34.83 -1.79
C ASN A 357 21.31 -35.44 -3.18
N PRO A 358 22.04 -36.49 -3.61
CA PRO A 358 21.93 -37.01 -4.97
C PRO A 358 20.81 -38.04 -5.17
N ASP A 359 20.07 -38.43 -4.14
CA ASP A 359 18.95 -39.37 -4.31
C ASP A 359 17.68 -38.59 -4.57
N TRP A 360 17.34 -38.36 -5.84
CA TRP A 360 15.99 -38.53 -6.39
C TRP A 360 16.18 -38.63 -7.90
N GLU A 361 16.18 -39.87 -8.39
CA GLU A 361 16.29 -40.19 -9.80
C GLU A 361 15.15 -39.53 -10.58
N ASP A 362 15.54 -38.90 -11.69
CA ASP A 362 14.66 -38.36 -12.71
C ASP A 362 13.86 -39.51 -13.34
N ASP A 363 12.54 -39.46 -13.26
CA ASP A 363 11.65 -40.26 -14.11
C ASP A 363 10.93 -39.29 -15.06
N ASP A 364 11.73 -38.76 -15.99
CA ASP A 364 11.24 -38.19 -17.23
C ASP A 364 10.84 -39.37 -18.14
N SER A 365 9.56 -39.73 -18.13
CA SER A 365 8.97 -40.49 -19.22
C SER A 365 8.06 -39.57 -20.02
N ASP A 366 8.63 -39.04 -21.11
CA ASP A 366 7.92 -38.54 -22.26
C ASP A 366 6.88 -39.57 -22.75
N GLU A 367 5.62 -39.17 -22.82
CA GLU A 367 4.73 -39.67 -23.88
C GLU A 367 4.23 -38.47 -24.69
N GLN A 368 5.00 -38.20 -25.74
CA GLN A 368 4.52 -37.50 -26.92
C GLN A 368 3.38 -38.33 -27.55
N SER A 369 2.22 -37.73 -27.72
CA SER A 369 1.24 -38.17 -28.71
C SER A 369 0.85 -36.96 -29.55
N ASN A 370 1.14 -37.10 -30.84
CA ASN A 370 1.01 -36.09 -31.90
C ASN A 370 -0.46 -35.69 -32.15
N PRO A 371 -0.69 -34.55 -32.82
CA PRO A 371 -2.01 -34.04 -33.17
C PRO A 371 -2.58 -34.78 -34.41
N ASP A 372 -3.89 -34.61 -34.62
CA ASP A 372 -4.69 -35.02 -35.78
C ASP A 372 -5.57 -36.29 -35.57
N ASP A 373 -6.83 -36.09 -35.16
CA ASP A 373 -7.99 -36.46 -36.00
C ASP A 373 -9.28 -35.72 -35.52
N PRO A 374 -10.21 -35.35 -36.42
CA PRO A 374 -11.30 -34.42 -36.18
C PRO A 374 -12.64 -35.14 -35.91
N SER A 375 -13.33 -34.72 -34.86
CA SER A 375 -14.77 -34.89 -34.66
C SER A 375 -15.14 -33.85 -33.59
N GLY A 376 -15.79 -32.73 -33.90
CA GLY A 376 -17.12 -32.70 -34.51
C GLY A 376 -18.11 -32.82 -33.38
N ASP A 377 -18.44 -31.70 -32.75
CA ASP A 377 -19.71 -31.49 -32.04
C ASP A 377 -19.99 -29.99 -31.96
N GLU A 378 -21.15 -29.64 -32.49
CA GLU A 378 -21.70 -28.30 -32.65
C GLU A 378 -22.07 -27.69 -31.29
N TYR A 379 -21.73 -26.42 -31.12
CA TYR A 379 -22.27 -25.58 -30.05
C TYR A 379 -23.68 -25.16 -30.46
N ASP A 380 -24.69 -25.61 -29.72
CA ASP A 380 -26.07 -25.11 -29.79
C ASP A 380 -26.26 -24.04 -28.70
N PRO A 381 -26.46 -22.75 -29.05
CA PRO A 381 -26.61 -21.68 -28.09
C PRO A 381 -28.09 -21.39 -27.84
N ASP A 382 -28.82 -22.33 -27.25
CA ASP A 382 -30.14 -22.11 -26.65
C ASP A 382 -30.42 -23.18 -25.60
N ASP A 383 -29.95 -22.98 -24.37
CA ASP A 383 -30.61 -23.56 -23.20
C ASP A 383 -30.45 -22.63 -21.98
N PHE A 384 -31.57 -22.44 -21.30
CA PHE A 384 -31.96 -21.31 -20.45
C PHE A 384 -31.20 -21.14 -19.13
#